data_AF-A0A4Q3C4C7-F1
#
_entry.id   AF-A0A4Q3C4C7-F1
#
_cell.length_a   1.000
_cell.length_b   1.000
_cell.length_c   1.000
_cell.angle_alpha   90.00
_cell.angle_beta   90.00
_cell.angle_gamma   90.00
#
_symmetry.space_group_name_H-M   'P 1'
#
loop_
_entity.id
_entity.type
_entity.pdbx_description
1 polymer ?
#
loop_
_entity_poly.entity_id
_entity_poly.type
_entity_poly.pdbx_seq_one_letter_code
_entity_poly.pdbx_strand_id
1 'polypeptide(L)' 'MKSIAISGSPRENVGKRDAKELRYQGLVPAVLYGGATQTHFA' A
#
# COMPACT_ATOMS: atom_id res chain seq x y z
N MET A 1 -3.67 6.25 24.37
CA MET A 1 -2.91 5.94 23.13
C MET A 1 -3.16 7.06 22.13
N LYS A 2 -2.14 7.48 21.38
CA LYS A 2 -2.33 8.42 20.26
C LYS A 2 -2.74 7.61 19.03
N SER A 3 -3.77 8.06 18.33
CA SER A 3 -4.26 7.43 17.09
C SER A 3 -3.97 8.35 15.91
N ILE A 4 -3.68 7.75 14.77
CA ILE A 4 -3.52 8.45 13.49
C ILE A 4 -4.37 7.74 12.44
N ALA A 5 -4.97 8.52 11.53
CA ALA A 5 -5.67 8.00 10.38
C ALA A 5 -4.75 8.04 9.16
N ILE A 6 -4.66 6.91 8.44
CA ILE A 6 -3.93 6.80 7.18
C ILE A 6 -4.91 6.32 6.11
N SER A 7 -5.06 7.11 5.05
CA SER A 7 -5.85 6.75 3.87
C SER A 7 -4.93 6.21 2.78
N GLY A 8 -5.34 5.14 2.11
CA GLY A 8 -4.64 4.56 0.96
C GLY A 8 -5.61 3.84 0.04
N SER A 9 -5.16 3.54 -1.18
CA SER A 9 -5.95 2.84 -2.20
C SER A 9 -5.46 1.41 -2.40
N PRO A 10 -6.33 0.41 -2.59
CA PRO A 10 -5.91 -0.96 -2.87
C PRO A 10 -5.04 -1.03 -4.11
N ARG A 11 -4.00 -1.86 -4.07
CA ARG A 11 -3.15 -2.12 -5.23
C ARG A 11 -3.70 -3.28 -6.04
N GLU A 12 -4.05 -3.03 -7.29
CA GLU A 12 -4.50 -4.07 -8.22
C GLU A 12 -3.33 -4.97 -8.69
N ASN A 13 -2.11 -4.42 -8.73
CA ASN A 13 -0.91 -5.15 -9.15
C ASN A 13 0.21 -5.00 -8.11
N VAL A 14 0.92 -6.10 -7.83
CA VAL A 14 2.02 -6.14 -6.84
C VAL A 14 3.41 -6.29 -7.48
N GLY A 15 3.48 -6.29 -8.81
CA GLY A 15 4.70 -6.48 -9.58
C GLY A 15 5.68 -5.28 -9.57
N LYS A 16 6.90 -5.53 -10.05
CA LYS A 16 8.01 -4.55 -10.09
C LYS A 16 7.66 -3.27 -10.84
N ARG A 17 7.01 -3.38 -12.01
CA ARG A 17 6.71 -2.23 -12.88
C ARG A 17 5.69 -1.30 -12.22
N ASP A 18 4.62 -1.87 -11.68
CA ASP A 18 3.59 -1.14 -10.96
C ASP A 18 4.14 -0.43 -9.71
N ALA A 19 4.91 -1.16 -8.89
CA ALA A 19 5.55 -0.56 -7.71
C ALA A 19 6.53 0.58 -8.08
N LYS A 20 7.14 0.53 -9.26
CA LYS A 20 8.03 1.60 -9.76
C LYS A 20 7.22 2.83 -10.16
N GLU A 21 6.11 2.61 -10.86
CA GLU A 21 5.19 3.67 -11.28
C GLU A 21 4.58 4.41 -10.09
N LEU A 22 4.10 3.70 -9.07
CA LEU A 22 3.57 4.31 -7.85
C LEU A 22 4.59 5.26 -7.19
N ARG A 23 5.87 4.85 -7.14
CA ARG A 23 6.94 5.71 -6.59
C ARG A 23 7.21 6.93 -7.46
N TYR A 24 7.09 6.83 -8.78
CA TYR A 24 7.21 7.98 -9.67
C TYR A 24 6.04 8.96 -9.53
N GLN A 25 4.87 8.47 -9.14
CA GLN A 25 3.72 9.29 -8.77
C GLN A 25 3.80 9.87 -7.34
N GLY A 26 4.88 9.58 -6.61
CA GLY A 26 5.07 10.00 -5.22
C GLY A 26 4.29 9.20 -4.18
N LEU A 27 3.67 8.08 -4.58
CA LEU A 27 2.93 7.17 -3.70
C LEU A 27 3.86 6.12 -3.08
N VAL A 28 3.43 5.56 -1.94
CA VAL A 28 4.23 4.61 -1.16
C VAL A 28 3.52 3.27 -1.09
N PRO A 29 3.96 2.26 -1.86
CA PRO A 29 3.37 0.93 -1.76
C PRO A 29 3.65 0.29 -0.39
N ALA A 30 2.59 -0.17 0.28
CA ALA A 30 2.61 -0.76 1.61
C ALA A 30 1.77 -2.05 1.67
N VAL A 31 1.96 -2.81 2.76
CA VAL A 31 1.20 -4.04 3.05
C VAL A 31 0.77 -4.03 4.51
N LEU A 32 -0.52 -4.22 4.76
CA LEU A 32 -1.05 -4.50 6.10
C LEU A 32 -1.22 -6.01 6.27
N TYR A 33 -0.66 -6.55 7.34
CA TYR A 33 -0.68 -7.98 7.65
C TYR A 33 -0.91 -8.21 9.16
N GLY A 34 -1.09 -9.47 9.56
CA GLY A 34 -1.34 -9.88 10.94
C GLY A 34 -2.78 -10.32 11.22
N GLY A 35 -3.66 -10.25 10.20
CA GLY A 35 -4.98 -10.87 10.20
C GLY A 35 -5.04 -12.11 9.30
N ALA A 36 -6.25 -12.50 8.89
CA ALA A 36 -6.47 -13.65 8.00
C ALA A 36 -5.92 -13.45 6.57
N THR A 37 -5.83 -12.19 6.12
CA THR A 37 -5.37 -11.83 4.78
C THR A 37 -4.34 -10.71 4.84
N GLN A 38 -3.58 -10.57 3.76
CA GLN A 38 -2.69 -9.43 3.54
C GLN A 38 -3.41 -8.42 2.64
N THR A 39 -3.31 -7.14 2.98
CA THR A 39 -3.91 -6.05 2.20
C THR A 39 -2.80 -5.20 1.60
N HIS A 40 -2.73 -5.15 0.26
CA HIS A 40 -1.79 -4.32 -0.47
C HIS A 40 -2.44 -2.98 -0.80
N PHE A 41 -1.78 -1.87 -0.44
CA PHE A 41 -2.28 -0.52 -0.69
C PHE A 41 -1.13 0.46 -1.02
N ALA A 42 -1.46 1.65 -1.52
CA ALA A 42 -0.53 2.74 -1.79
C ALA A 42 -1.17 4.11 -1.53
#